data_AF-A0A2D6TXQ6-F1
#
_entry.id   AF-A0A2D6TXQ6-F1
#
_cell.length_a   1.000
_cell.length_b   1.000
_cell.length_c   1.000
_cell.angle_alpha   90.00
_cell.angle_beta   90.00
_cell.angle_gamma   90.00
#
_symmetry.space_group_name_H-M   'P 1'
#
loop_
_entity.id
_entity.type
_entity.pdbx_description
1 polymer ?
#
loop_
_entity_poly.entity_id
_entity_poly.type
_entity_poly.pdbx_seq_one_letter_code
_entity_poly.pdbx_strand_id
1 'polypeptide(L)'
;MRKLIAFVFVFMVVVSGLVIAQDNGATDEQVAPSFNVCCEKTVSGAWCQNTNQDQCDEGFRSSPTSCAATSFCEAGVCIDSEEGICAKNTPKKVCELTTGTWVEGDEEIPQCSLGCCLIGDQSSFVTLTRCKRLSNIYGLETNFRTDVTDEAQCVLLAFATDKGACVFETDGGRECRFTTRQECSGSESSDLGGNVTGQGEFFRDYLCSADELATNCGPTRETTCVDGKDEVYFVDSCGNLANIYDANRIYSNDPGYWQKVVPKGDSCNSEDPNIESDSCGNCDYLGGSICGEGRARYGDNFCRDLNCYDVQNGEDYRNGESWCEYMGEQGNGKDGVGSRQFRHVCIQGEEVIEPCADFRNEVCIEQKHGPEFGDFIEAACRVNRWTECIDQFTEEDCLNEDKRDCFWVQGLHYDGSASNTEVQNLADQEDEASKNRGVLEGGHICLPANPPGLEFWDNGNAKEVCSFGNSKQVVEFKTDIFGKKKCKENCEVLETGWVDTMNKACVSMGDCGAHVNFLGVKTDGGIVWKQDGKRKSIQTGLFENFAGDEYVEVTSEEIEEGSYEEFEEVNEEDTTVFEESDGGEDENVFNQ
;
A
#
# COMPACT_ATOMS: atom_id res chain seq x y z
N MET A 1 -52.98 -23.46 -19.61
CA MET A 1 -53.78 -23.37 -18.36
C MET A 1 -53.08 -22.38 -17.43
N ARG A 2 -53.82 -21.36 -16.94
CA ARG A 2 -53.50 -20.35 -15.87
C ARG A 2 -52.16 -19.58 -16.02
N LYS A 3 -52.07 -18.42 -16.70
CA LYS A 3 -52.55 -17.03 -16.45
C LYS A 3 -51.97 -16.29 -15.22
N LEU A 4 -50.99 -15.42 -15.53
CA LEU A 4 -50.51 -14.21 -14.84
C LEU A 4 -51.63 -13.20 -14.54
N ILE A 5 -51.47 -12.41 -13.48
CA ILE A 5 -52.18 -11.14 -13.26
C ILE A 5 -51.14 -10.07 -12.92
N ALA A 6 -51.12 -9.00 -13.73
CA ALA A 6 -50.59 -7.69 -13.42
C ALA A 6 -51.79 -6.72 -13.37
N PHE A 7 -51.78 -5.75 -12.46
CA PHE A 7 -52.78 -4.68 -12.45
C PHE A 7 -52.15 -3.33 -12.15
N VAL A 8 -52.26 -2.45 -13.14
CA VAL A 8 -52.05 -1.00 -13.13
C VAL A 8 -53.32 -0.35 -12.57
N PHE A 9 -53.20 0.68 -11.73
CA PHE A 9 -54.33 1.55 -11.38
C PHE A 9 -54.04 3.02 -11.67
N VAL A 10 -54.94 3.57 -12.48
CA VAL A 10 -55.02 4.94 -12.98
C VAL A 10 -55.72 5.82 -11.94
N PHE A 11 -55.17 7.01 -11.67
CA PHE A 11 -55.76 8.03 -10.79
C PHE A 11 -56.63 9.00 -11.62
N MET A 12 -57.89 9.21 -11.21
CA MET A 12 -58.82 10.14 -11.85
C MET A 12 -59.08 11.34 -10.95
N VAL A 13 -58.98 12.54 -11.55
CA VAL A 13 -59.21 13.87 -10.96
C VAL A 13 -60.71 14.14 -10.77
N VAL A 14 -61.10 14.68 -9.62
CA VAL A 14 -62.36 15.42 -9.46
C VAL A 14 -62.09 16.72 -8.72
N VAL A 15 -62.29 17.83 -9.44
CA VAL A 15 -62.35 19.20 -8.92
C VAL A 15 -63.81 19.56 -8.72
N SER A 16 -64.18 20.13 -7.58
CA SER A 16 -65.35 21.00 -7.44
C SER A 16 -65.16 21.89 -6.20
N GLY A 17 -65.06 23.19 -6.44
CA GLY A 17 -65.05 24.21 -5.40
C GLY A 17 -66.47 24.64 -5.01
N LEU A 18 -66.61 25.14 -3.79
CA LEU A 18 -67.72 26.00 -3.38
C LEU A 18 -67.30 26.83 -2.16
N VAL A 19 -67.35 28.15 -2.33
CA VAL A 19 -67.15 29.18 -1.30
C VAL A 19 -68.53 29.69 -0.88
N ILE A 20 -68.82 29.75 0.43
CA ILE A 20 -69.76 30.71 1.03
C ILE A 20 -69.17 31.20 2.37
N ALA A 21 -69.35 32.49 2.62
CA ALA A 21 -68.74 33.34 3.64
C ALA A 21 -69.54 33.48 4.96
N GLN A 22 -68.80 33.85 6.04
CA GLN A 22 -69.15 34.69 7.23
C GLN A 22 -70.33 34.24 8.14
N ASP A 23 -70.39 34.41 9.48
CA ASP A 23 -69.72 35.30 10.44
C ASP A 23 -69.92 34.81 11.91
N ASN A 24 -69.01 35.23 12.80
CA ASN A 24 -69.06 35.48 14.26
C ASN A 24 -69.74 34.53 15.28
N GLY A 25 -68.92 33.97 16.18
CA GLY A 25 -69.33 33.44 17.50
C GLY A 25 -68.13 33.18 18.40
N ALA A 26 -68.07 33.90 19.52
CA ALA A 26 -66.92 34.08 20.40
C ALA A 26 -66.53 32.85 21.25
N THR A 27 -65.21 32.79 21.51
CA THR A 27 -64.52 32.26 22.71
C THR A 27 -64.84 30.83 23.13
N ASP A 28 -63.96 29.91 22.73
CA ASP A 28 -63.41 28.96 23.69
C ASP A 28 -61.88 28.93 23.54
N GLU A 29 -61.24 28.90 24.69
CA GLU A 29 -59.81 29.05 24.92
C GLU A 29 -59.09 27.78 24.44
N GLN A 30 -58.76 27.72 23.14
CA GLN A 30 -57.80 26.72 22.66
C GLN A 30 -56.40 27.11 23.12
N VAL A 31 -56.05 26.62 24.31
CA VAL A 31 -54.66 26.33 24.68
C VAL A 31 -54.07 25.54 23.52
N ALA A 32 -53.26 26.19 22.69
CA ALA A 32 -52.35 25.49 21.80
C ALA A 32 -51.49 24.59 22.70
N PRO A 33 -51.52 23.26 22.54
CA PRO A 33 -50.67 22.41 23.35
C PRO A 33 -49.22 22.83 23.12
N SER A 34 -48.54 23.19 24.20
CA SER A 34 -47.11 23.47 24.20
C SER A 34 -46.36 22.16 23.99
N PHE A 35 -46.33 21.68 22.76
CA PHE A 35 -45.52 20.55 22.35
C PHE A 35 -44.15 21.07 21.94
N ASN A 36 -43.15 20.89 22.80
CA ASN A 36 -41.76 21.04 22.41
C ASN A 36 -40.91 20.16 23.32
N VAL A 37 -41.11 18.84 23.24
CA VAL A 37 -40.05 17.90 23.57
C VAL A 37 -39.29 17.65 22.29
N CYS A 38 -37.99 17.90 22.29
CA CYS A 38 -37.11 17.42 21.25
C CYS A 38 -36.84 15.93 21.49
N CYS A 39 -37.23 15.09 20.54
CA CYS A 39 -36.79 13.70 20.51
C CYS A 39 -35.52 13.60 19.65
N GLU A 40 -34.45 13.01 20.18
CA GLU A 40 -33.28 12.63 19.39
C GLU A 40 -33.70 11.67 18.26
N LYS A 41 -34.56 10.70 18.58
CA LYS A 41 -35.22 9.82 17.62
C LYS A 41 -36.68 9.59 18.00
N THR A 42 -37.58 9.64 17.03
CA THR A 42 -38.98 9.28 17.24
C THR A 42 -39.18 7.77 17.08
N VAL A 43 -40.28 7.26 17.64
CA VAL A 43 -40.72 5.86 17.43
C VAL A 43 -40.96 5.51 15.95
N SER A 44 -41.20 6.52 15.10
CA SER A 44 -41.33 6.37 13.64
C SER A 44 -39.99 6.36 12.90
N GLY A 45 -38.86 6.54 13.60
CA GLY A 45 -37.51 6.52 13.03
C GLY A 45 -37.01 7.87 12.52
N ALA A 46 -37.75 8.96 12.71
CA ALA A 46 -37.29 10.31 12.35
C ALA A 46 -36.35 10.86 13.44
N TRP A 47 -35.28 11.53 13.02
CA TRP A 47 -34.30 12.11 13.94
C TRP A 47 -34.60 13.58 14.20
N CYS A 48 -34.32 14.05 15.42
CA CYS A 48 -34.37 15.45 15.80
C CYS A 48 -35.69 16.16 15.49
N GLN A 49 -36.78 15.58 15.98
CA GLN A 49 -38.13 16.11 15.78
C GLN A 49 -38.67 16.75 17.06
N ASN A 50 -39.21 17.96 16.93
CA ASN A 50 -40.05 18.56 17.97
C ASN A 50 -41.40 17.84 17.95
N THR A 51 -41.68 17.07 18.99
CA THR A 51 -42.94 16.30 19.09
C THR A 51 -43.30 16.08 20.55
N ASN A 52 -44.18 15.11 20.81
CA ASN A 52 -44.62 14.76 22.16
C ASN A 52 -43.68 13.70 22.76
N GLN A 53 -43.58 13.68 24.08
CA GLN A 53 -42.72 12.75 24.81
C GLN A 53 -43.04 11.27 24.48
N ASP A 54 -44.31 10.93 24.25
CA ASP A 54 -44.78 9.59 23.89
C ASP A 54 -44.39 9.17 22.46
N GLN A 55 -43.93 10.10 21.64
CA GLN A 55 -43.43 9.84 20.30
C GLN A 55 -41.89 9.72 20.27
N CYS A 56 -41.20 9.96 21.39
CA CYS A 56 -39.76 9.73 21.50
C CYS A 56 -39.48 8.24 21.72
N ASP A 57 -38.47 7.71 21.03
CA ASP A 57 -37.98 6.35 21.26
C ASP A 57 -37.26 6.29 22.63
N GLU A 58 -37.66 5.36 23.50
CA GLU A 58 -37.13 5.22 24.87
C GLU A 58 -35.63 4.90 24.91
N GLY A 59 -35.05 4.41 23.81
CA GLY A 59 -33.62 4.12 23.68
C GLY A 59 -32.75 5.35 23.39
N PHE A 60 -33.33 6.52 23.16
CA PHE A 60 -32.63 7.74 22.73
C PHE A 60 -32.94 8.93 23.66
N ARG A 61 -32.16 10.01 23.53
CA ARG A 61 -32.31 11.21 24.36
C ARG A 61 -33.57 11.97 23.98
N SER A 62 -34.19 12.58 24.98
CA SER A 62 -35.22 13.58 24.77
C SER A 62 -35.01 14.75 25.73
N SER A 63 -35.39 15.96 25.32
CA SER A 63 -35.28 17.15 26.16
C SER A 63 -36.56 17.98 26.07
N PRO A 64 -37.09 18.54 27.18
CA PRO A 64 -38.31 19.35 27.18
C PRO A 64 -38.05 20.78 26.66
N THR A 65 -37.39 20.88 25.51
CA THR A 65 -37.09 22.12 24.79
C THR A 65 -37.13 21.85 23.29
N SER A 66 -37.02 22.90 22.46
CA SER A 66 -36.94 22.73 21.01
C SER A 66 -35.62 22.07 20.59
N CYS A 67 -35.61 21.30 19.51
CA CYS A 67 -34.41 20.63 19.02
C CYS A 67 -33.27 21.60 18.68
N ALA A 68 -33.61 22.81 18.20
CA ALA A 68 -32.64 23.87 17.95
C ALA A 68 -31.92 24.36 19.22
N ALA A 69 -32.45 24.08 20.42
CA ALA A 69 -31.86 24.43 21.71
C ALA A 69 -31.17 23.23 22.39
N THR A 70 -30.98 22.12 21.69
CA THR A 70 -30.32 20.91 22.23
C THR A 70 -29.00 20.64 21.51
N SER A 71 -27.97 20.25 22.27
CA SER A 71 -26.64 19.97 21.71
C SER A 71 -26.55 18.69 20.86
N PHE A 72 -27.53 17.79 20.96
CA PHE A 72 -27.57 16.55 20.17
C PHE A 72 -28.33 16.69 18.84
N CYS A 73 -29.13 17.76 18.69
CA CYS A 73 -29.86 18.09 17.47
C CYS A 73 -29.47 19.45 16.90
N GLU A 74 -28.29 19.93 17.27
CA GLU A 74 -27.70 21.12 16.67
C GLU A 74 -27.48 20.88 15.18
N ALA A 75 -27.96 21.81 14.36
CA ALA A 75 -27.83 21.76 12.92
C ALA A 75 -26.48 22.36 12.52
N GLY A 76 -25.70 21.60 11.76
CA GLY A 76 -24.40 22.03 11.26
C GLY A 76 -24.13 21.42 9.89
N VAL A 77 -22.87 21.41 9.48
CA VAL A 77 -22.45 20.76 8.24
C VAL A 77 -21.85 19.40 8.58
N CYS A 78 -22.43 18.35 8.02
CA CYS A 78 -21.84 17.02 8.07
C CYS A 78 -20.93 16.81 6.87
N ILE A 79 -19.71 16.34 7.12
CA ILE A 79 -18.66 16.21 6.11
C ILE A 79 -18.27 14.74 6.06
N ASP A 80 -18.63 14.08 4.97
CA ASP A 80 -18.15 12.75 4.66
C ASP A 80 -16.82 12.87 3.92
N SER A 81 -15.72 12.57 4.61
CA SER A 81 -14.37 12.63 4.06
C SER A 81 -14.06 11.51 3.06
N GLU A 82 -14.84 10.43 3.04
CA GLU A 82 -14.65 9.29 2.13
C GLU A 82 -15.45 9.46 0.84
N GLU A 83 -16.69 9.96 0.95
CA GLU A 83 -17.56 10.24 -0.20
C GLU A 83 -17.31 11.64 -0.79
N GLY A 84 -16.73 12.56 -0.01
CA GLY A 84 -16.58 13.97 -0.37
C GLY A 84 -17.90 14.76 -0.34
N ILE A 85 -18.88 14.32 0.44
CA ILE A 85 -20.23 14.90 0.50
C ILE A 85 -20.33 15.82 1.71
N CYS A 86 -20.78 17.05 1.49
CA CYS A 86 -21.10 18.00 2.56
C CYS A 86 -22.61 18.22 2.67
N ALA A 87 -23.23 17.69 3.72
CA ALA A 87 -24.64 17.85 3.98
C ALA A 87 -24.88 18.98 4.99
N LYS A 88 -25.35 20.14 4.51
CA LYS A 88 -25.75 21.28 5.36
C LYS A 88 -27.04 20.99 6.13
N ASN A 89 -27.23 21.66 7.27
CA ASN A 89 -28.38 21.49 8.17
C ASN A 89 -28.54 20.06 8.69
N THR A 90 -27.44 19.33 8.81
CA THR A 90 -27.45 17.95 9.31
C THR A 90 -27.35 17.96 10.83
N PRO A 91 -28.25 17.28 11.56
CA PRO A 91 -28.11 17.14 13.00
C PRO A 91 -26.82 16.40 13.36
N LYS A 92 -26.11 16.86 14.38
CA LYS A 92 -24.84 16.28 14.83
C LYS A 92 -24.85 14.76 14.94
N LYS A 93 -25.89 14.20 15.57
CA LYS A 93 -25.99 12.75 15.75
C LYS A 93 -26.17 11.98 14.44
N VAL A 94 -26.90 12.54 13.49
CA VAL A 94 -27.09 11.93 12.16
C VAL A 94 -25.75 11.84 11.43
N CYS A 95 -24.91 12.87 11.57
CA CYS A 95 -23.58 12.88 10.97
C CYS A 95 -22.63 11.85 11.59
N GLU A 96 -22.61 11.77 12.93
CA GLU A 96 -21.78 10.80 13.67
C GLU A 96 -22.13 9.33 13.35
N LEU A 97 -23.37 9.07 12.90
CA LEU A 97 -23.81 7.73 12.50
C LEU A 97 -23.31 7.32 11.11
N THR A 98 -22.89 8.27 10.28
CA THR A 98 -22.51 8.04 8.87
C THR A 98 -21.02 8.28 8.62
N THR A 99 -20.14 7.88 9.55
CA THR A 99 -18.66 8.11 9.52
C THR A 99 -18.22 9.55 9.25
N GLY A 100 -19.16 10.51 9.27
CA GLY A 100 -18.92 11.90 8.90
C GLY A 100 -18.42 12.74 10.06
N THR A 101 -17.65 13.78 9.73
CA THR A 101 -17.21 14.81 10.68
C THR A 101 -18.21 15.95 10.71
N TRP A 102 -18.76 16.26 11.89
CA TRP A 102 -19.72 17.35 12.06
C TRP A 102 -19.03 18.65 12.47
N VAL A 103 -19.39 19.75 11.81
CA VAL A 103 -18.88 21.10 12.08
C VAL A 103 -20.03 22.06 12.40
N GLU A 104 -19.82 22.92 13.39
CA GLU A 104 -20.78 23.93 13.84
C GLU A 104 -20.82 25.13 12.87
N GLY A 105 -22.01 25.64 12.55
CA GLY A 105 -22.21 26.84 11.72
C GLY A 105 -22.36 26.60 10.21
N ASP A 106 -22.47 27.69 9.43
CA ASP A 106 -22.58 27.70 7.95
C ASP A 106 -21.35 28.30 7.25
N GLU A 107 -20.24 28.47 7.99
CA GLU A 107 -19.02 29.08 7.47
C GLU A 107 -18.50 28.36 6.22
N GLU A 108 -17.74 29.07 5.38
CA GLU A 108 -17.09 28.49 4.20
C GLU A 108 -16.02 27.48 4.62
N ILE A 109 -16.45 26.24 4.85
CA ILE A 109 -15.58 25.13 5.14
C ILE A 109 -14.83 24.78 3.84
N PRO A 110 -13.49 24.90 3.77
CA PRO A 110 -12.73 24.75 2.52
C PRO A 110 -12.92 23.39 1.82
N GLN A 111 -13.10 22.31 2.59
CA GLN A 111 -13.35 20.97 2.05
C GLN A 111 -14.74 20.80 1.41
N CYS A 112 -15.65 21.74 1.66
CA CYS A 112 -16.99 21.78 1.08
C CYS A 112 -17.11 22.76 -0.09
N SER A 113 -16.00 23.42 -0.48
CA SER A 113 -15.98 24.27 -1.67
C SER A 113 -16.23 23.43 -2.92
N LEU A 114 -17.24 23.83 -3.68
CA LEU A 114 -17.58 23.22 -4.97
C LEU A 114 -16.71 23.81 -6.07
N GLY A 115 -16.37 22.97 -7.04
CA GLY A 115 -15.69 23.34 -8.26
C GLY A 115 -16.10 22.39 -9.38
N CYS A 116 -15.63 22.65 -10.59
CA CYS A 116 -15.95 21.79 -11.72
C CYS A 116 -14.98 20.62 -11.81
N CYS A 117 -15.50 19.40 -11.65
CA CYS A 117 -14.78 18.16 -11.90
C CYS A 117 -15.00 17.73 -13.34
N LEU A 118 -13.95 17.68 -14.16
CA LEU A 118 -14.02 17.15 -15.53
C LEU A 118 -13.60 15.68 -15.51
N ILE A 119 -14.48 14.80 -15.98
CA ILE A 119 -14.31 13.34 -15.96
C ILE A 119 -14.50 12.86 -17.40
N GLY A 120 -13.40 12.75 -18.14
CA GLY A 120 -13.46 12.43 -19.57
C GLY A 120 -14.20 13.50 -20.38
N ASP A 121 -15.34 13.13 -20.97
CA ASP A 121 -16.26 14.01 -21.72
C ASP A 121 -17.43 14.54 -20.85
N GLN A 122 -17.44 14.22 -19.56
CA GLN A 122 -18.46 14.65 -18.62
C GLN A 122 -17.92 15.67 -17.63
N SER A 123 -18.83 16.40 -16.99
CA SER A 123 -18.49 17.30 -15.88
C SER A 123 -19.45 17.11 -14.71
N SER A 124 -18.95 17.29 -13.50
CA SER A 124 -19.75 17.29 -12.28
C SER A 124 -19.34 18.46 -11.38
N PHE A 125 -20.30 19.25 -10.90
CA PHE A 125 -20.03 20.37 -10.00
C PHE A 125 -20.06 19.88 -8.55
N VAL A 126 -18.90 19.46 -8.05
CA VAL A 126 -18.75 18.71 -6.79
C VAL A 126 -17.57 19.23 -5.97
N THR A 127 -17.31 18.65 -4.80
CA THR A 127 -16.10 18.96 -4.00
C THR A 127 -14.86 18.31 -4.62
N LEU A 128 -13.67 18.78 -4.24
CA LEU A 128 -12.41 18.17 -4.68
C LEU A 128 -12.32 16.68 -4.27
N THR A 129 -12.72 16.34 -3.05
CA THR A 129 -12.70 14.96 -2.56
C THR A 129 -13.63 14.07 -3.38
N ARG A 130 -14.82 14.55 -3.70
CA ARG A 130 -15.75 13.83 -4.58
C ARG A 130 -15.18 13.67 -5.98
N CYS A 131 -14.52 14.70 -6.50
CA CYS A 131 -13.88 14.65 -7.81
C CYS A 131 -12.77 13.60 -7.87
N LYS A 132 -11.89 13.55 -6.87
CA LYS A 132 -10.85 12.52 -6.75
C LYS A 132 -11.42 11.13 -6.77
N ARG A 133 -12.49 10.91 -5.98
CA ARG A 133 -13.18 9.62 -5.93
C ARG A 133 -13.77 9.23 -7.29
N LEU A 134 -14.50 10.13 -7.93
CA LEU A 134 -15.09 9.86 -9.25
C LEU A 134 -14.00 9.56 -10.28
N SER A 135 -12.92 10.35 -10.30
CA SER A 135 -11.80 10.14 -11.21
C SER A 135 -11.14 8.77 -10.98
N ASN A 136 -10.90 8.39 -9.72
CA ASN A 136 -10.38 7.05 -9.37
C ASN A 136 -11.30 5.91 -9.83
N ILE A 137 -12.63 6.03 -9.66
CA ILE A 137 -13.59 5.00 -10.10
C ILE A 137 -13.49 4.77 -11.62
N TYR A 138 -13.24 5.83 -12.38
CA TYR A 138 -13.12 5.75 -13.84
C TYR A 138 -11.67 5.57 -14.33
N GLY A 139 -10.69 5.42 -13.44
CA GLY A 139 -9.27 5.29 -13.80
C GLY A 139 -8.70 6.54 -14.49
N LEU A 140 -9.24 7.73 -14.20
CA LEU A 140 -8.83 8.99 -14.83
C LEU A 140 -8.06 9.88 -13.85
N GLU A 141 -7.18 10.72 -14.39
CA GLU A 141 -6.52 11.77 -13.61
C GLU A 141 -7.54 12.81 -13.11
N THR A 142 -7.40 13.26 -11.86
CA THR A 142 -8.33 14.23 -11.26
C THR A 142 -8.17 15.61 -11.89
N ASN A 143 -9.16 16.05 -12.67
CA ASN A 143 -9.20 17.40 -13.23
C ASN A 143 -10.27 18.26 -12.52
N PHE A 144 -9.83 19.03 -11.53
CA PHE A 144 -10.69 19.87 -10.70
C PHE A 144 -10.40 21.36 -10.89
N ARG A 145 -11.41 22.11 -11.36
CA ARG A 145 -11.33 23.54 -11.67
C ARG A 145 -12.04 24.36 -10.61
N THR A 146 -11.26 25.09 -9.82
CA THR A 146 -11.75 25.99 -8.76
C THR A 146 -12.14 27.37 -9.27
N ASP A 147 -11.72 27.73 -10.48
CA ASP A 147 -12.07 28.99 -11.15
C ASP A 147 -13.51 28.99 -11.71
N VAL A 148 -14.17 27.82 -11.71
CA VAL A 148 -15.55 27.64 -12.13
C VAL A 148 -16.43 27.57 -10.89
N THR A 149 -17.28 28.58 -10.70
CA THR A 149 -18.05 28.75 -9.46
C THR A 149 -19.52 28.37 -9.58
N ASP A 150 -19.97 27.92 -10.75
CA ASP A 150 -21.34 27.49 -10.96
C ASP A 150 -21.44 26.26 -11.88
N GLU A 151 -22.51 25.49 -11.67
CA GLU A 151 -22.78 24.23 -12.37
C GLU A 151 -23.03 24.45 -13.88
N ALA A 152 -23.63 25.57 -14.28
CA ALA A 152 -23.91 25.83 -15.69
C ALA A 152 -22.61 26.07 -16.48
N GLN A 153 -21.67 26.84 -15.93
CA GLN A 153 -20.33 27.00 -16.49
C GLN A 153 -19.56 25.67 -16.50
N CYS A 154 -19.71 24.86 -15.45
CA CYS A 154 -19.07 23.54 -15.39
C CYS A 154 -19.54 22.62 -16.52
N VAL A 155 -20.85 22.57 -16.74
CA VAL A 155 -21.45 21.82 -17.86
C VAL A 155 -21.01 22.37 -19.22
N LEU A 156 -20.87 23.69 -19.37
CA LEU A 156 -20.34 24.30 -20.59
C LEU A 156 -18.89 23.91 -20.89
N LEU A 157 -18.07 23.65 -19.88
CA LEU A 157 -16.71 23.15 -20.07
C LEU A 157 -16.68 21.71 -20.59
N ALA A 158 -17.57 20.83 -20.12
CA ALA A 158 -17.71 19.49 -20.72
C ALA A 158 -18.15 19.57 -22.20
N PHE A 159 -19.07 20.47 -22.53
CA PHE A 159 -19.44 20.67 -23.95
C PHE A 159 -18.28 21.18 -24.81
N ALA A 160 -17.33 21.91 -24.21
CA ALA A 160 -16.14 22.41 -24.88
C ALA A 160 -15.12 21.28 -25.14
N THR A 161 -15.09 20.25 -24.29
CA THR A 161 -14.22 19.08 -24.40
C THR A 161 -14.80 17.93 -25.24
N ASP A 162 -16.07 18.01 -25.66
CA ASP A 162 -16.67 17.11 -26.66
C ASP A 162 -15.67 16.87 -27.82
N LYS A 163 -15.36 15.61 -28.12
CA LYS A 163 -14.51 15.24 -29.25
C LYS A 163 -15.33 14.91 -30.50
N GLY A 164 -14.77 15.19 -31.67
CA GLY A 164 -15.45 14.94 -32.93
C GLY A 164 -14.67 15.46 -34.13
N ALA A 165 -15.24 15.24 -35.30
CA ALA A 165 -14.71 15.73 -36.56
C ALA A 165 -14.93 17.24 -36.67
N CYS A 166 -13.84 17.98 -36.84
CA CYS A 166 -13.87 19.39 -37.19
C CYS A 166 -13.53 19.54 -38.68
N VAL A 167 -14.52 19.96 -39.47
CA VAL A 167 -14.42 20.01 -40.93
C VAL A 167 -14.20 21.44 -41.40
N PHE A 168 -13.23 21.64 -42.29
CA PHE A 168 -12.86 22.93 -42.84
C PHE A 168 -13.01 22.94 -44.37
N GLU A 169 -13.56 24.02 -44.90
CA GLU A 169 -13.60 24.27 -46.34
C GLU A 169 -12.30 24.94 -46.79
N THR A 170 -11.56 24.29 -47.69
CA THR A 170 -10.32 24.81 -48.28
C THR A 170 -10.46 24.91 -49.81
N ASP A 171 -9.54 25.63 -50.44
CA ASP A 171 -9.44 25.69 -51.91
C ASP A 171 -9.20 24.29 -52.55
N GLY A 172 -8.71 23.31 -51.77
CA GLY A 172 -8.42 21.94 -52.20
C GLY A 172 -9.51 20.91 -51.90
N GLY A 173 -10.59 21.29 -51.21
CA GLY A 173 -11.66 20.39 -50.76
C GLY A 173 -11.97 20.52 -49.27
N ARG A 174 -12.77 19.59 -48.73
CA ARG A 174 -13.07 19.55 -47.28
C ARG A 174 -11.96 18.81 -46.54
N GLU A 175 -11.22 19.49 -45.69
CA GLU A 175 -10.24 18.90 -44.79
C GLU A 175 -10.86 18.64 -43.41
N CYS A 176 -10.30 17.71 -42.63
CA CYS A 176 -10.84 17.38 -41.32
C CYS A 176 -9.76 17.09 -40.28
N ARG A 177 -10.01 17.55 -39.05
CA ARG A 177 -9.23 17.20 -37.87
C ARG A 177 -10.12 16.64 -36.78
N PHE A 178 -9.73 15.53 -36.16
CA PHE A 178 -10.41 15.01 -34.97
C PHE A 178 -9.87 15.73 -33.72
N THR A 179 -10.73 16.50 -33.06
CA THR A 179 -10.31 17.52 -32.06
C THR A 179 -11.46 17.82 -31.10
N THR A 180 -11.24 18.68 -30.10
CA THR A 180 -12.33 19.12 -29.21
C THR A 180 -13.17 20.21 -29.88
N ARG A 181 -14.43 20.38 -29.43
CA ARG A 181 -15.30 21.47 -29.89
C ARG A 181 -14.67 22.84 -29.71
N GLN A 182 -14.00 23.05 -28.58
CA GLN A 182 -13.30 24.30 -28.27
C GLN A 182 -12.19 24.58 -29.27
N GLU A 183 -11.33 23.60 -29.52
CA GLU A 183 -10.23 23.73 -30.49
C GLU A 183 -10.77 23.94 -31.91
N CYS A 184 -11.84 23.24 -32.29
CA CYS A 184 -12.49 23.44 -33.59
C CYS A 184 -12.98 24.88 -33.81
N SER A 185 -13.50 25.50 -32.75
CA SER A 185 -14.03 26.86 -32.77
C SER A 185 -12.94 27.94 -32.71
N GLY A 186 -11.78 27.61 -32.13
CA GLY A 186 -10.67 28.55 -31.88
C GLY A 186 -9.50 28.47 -32.85
N SER A 187 -9.47 27.50 -33.76
CA SER A 187 -8.32 27.28 -34.65
C SER A 187 -8.32 28.25 -35.84
N GLU A 188 -7.23 29.01 -36.00
CA GLU A 188 -6.77 29.39 -37.33
C GLU A 188 -5.95 28.23 -37.92
N SER A 189 -6.14 28.01 -39.20
CA SER A 189 -5.72 26.89 -40.04
C SER A 189 -4.21 26.73 -40.26
N SER A 190 -3.39 26.80 -39.23
CA SER A 190 -1.92 26.81 -39.41
C SER A 190 -1.33 25.45 -39.83
N ASP A 191 -2.03 24.33 -39.56
CA ASP A 191 -1.52 22.97 -39.77
C ASP A 191 -2.23 22.19 -40.90
N LEU A 192 -3.11 22.86 -41.65
CA LEU A 192 -3.91 22.27 -42.73
C LEU A 192 -3.28 22.53 -44.12
N GLY A 193 -3.55 21.65 -45.09
CA GLY A 193 -2.83 21.57 -46.37
C GLY A 193 -3.19 22.66 -47.40
N GLY A 194 -3.95 23.69 -47.01
CA GLY A 194 -4.45 24.73 -47.92
C GLY A 194 -4.95 25.99 -47.21
N ASN A 195 -5.29 27.00 -48.00
CA ASN A 195 -5.93 28.21 -47.48
C ASN A 195 -7.35 27.88 -47.04
N VAL A 196 -7.63 28.05 -45.75
CA VAL A 196 -8.96 27.86 -45.19
C VAL A 196 -9.86 29.06 -45.49
N THR A 197 -11.05 28.76 -46.01
CA THR A 197 -11.99 29.75 -46.55
C THR A 197 -13.17 30.04 -45.62
N GLY A 198 -13.26 29.37 -44.45
CA GLY A 198 -14.32 29.53 -43.46
C GLY A 198 -13.95 29.02 -42.06
N GLN A 199 -14.85 29.18 -41.08
CA GLN A 199 -14.69 28.61 -39.74
C GLN A 199 -14.96 27.10 -39.75
N GLY A 200 -14.30 26.35 -38.86
CA GLY A 200 -14.48 24.90 -38.73
C GLY A 200 -15.91 24.53 -38.29
N GLU A 201 -16.50 23.54 -38.95
CA GLU A 201 -17.79 22.96 -38.59
C GLU A 201 -17.57 21.70 -37.73
N PHE A 202 -18.05 21.73 -36.48
CA PHE A 202 -17.84 20.64 -35.53
C PHE A 202 -18.99 19.63 -35.55
N PHE A 203 -18.65 18.36 -35.76
CA PHE A 203 -19.54 17.21 -35.75
C PHE A 203 -19.21 16.31 -34.56
N ARG A 204 -19.97 16.48 -33.48
CA ARG A 204 -19.82 15.69 -32.25
C ARG A 204 -19.91 14.19 -32.54
N ASP A 205 -18.99 13.41 -31.96
CA ASP A 205 -18.92 11.95 -32.05
C ASP A 205 -18.69 11.39 -33.47
N TYR A 206 -18.51 12.23 -34.50
CA TYR A 206 -18.12 11.77 -35.83
C TYR A 206 -16.62 11.63 -35.96
N LEU A 207 -16.18 10.63 -36.71
CA LEU A 207 -14.80 10.49 -37.14
C LEU A 207 -14.57 11.25 -38.45
N CYS A 208 -13.35 11.70 -38.70
CA CYS A 208 -13.02 12.42 -39.93
C CYS A 208 -13.17 11.56 -41.19
N SER A 209 -13.10 10.23 -41.05
CA SER A 209 -13.33 9.23 -42.09
C SER A 209 -14.81 8.98 -42.43
N ALA A 210 -15.74 9.71 -41.82
CA ALA A 210 -17.16 9.53 -42.09
C ALA A 210 -17.55 10.02 -43.49
N ASP A 211 -18.05 9.11 -44.34
CA ASP A 211 -18.44 9.41 -45.73
C ASP A 211 -19.42 10.59 -45.85
N GLU A 212 -20.33 10.73 -44.88
CA GLU A 212 -21.35 11.80 -44.84
C GLU A 212 -20.74 13.20 -44.69
N LEU A 213 -19.53 13.29 -44.14
CA LEU A 213 -18.81 14.56 -44.01
C LEU A 213 -18.12 14.97 -45.31
N ALA A 214 -18.00 14.07 -46.30
CA ALA A 214 -17.39 14.34 -47.59
C ALA A 214 -16.00 15.01 -47.49
N THR A 215 -15.21 14.60 -46.49
CA THR A 215 -13.83 15.06 -46.27
C THR A 215 -12.88 14.32 -47.22
N ASN A 216 -11.64 14.79 -47.29
CA ASN A 216 -10.55 14.06 -47.97
C ASN A 216 -9.93 12.95 -47.10
N CYS A 217 -10.42 12.74 -45.88
CA CYS A 217 -9.90 11.74 -44.95
C CYS A 217 -10.62 10.41 -45.15
N GLY A 218 -9.86 9.37 -45.45
CA GLY A 218 -10.36 8.03 -45.72
C GLY A 218 -9.92 7.03 -44.64
N PRO A 219 -10.69 5.95 -44.44
CA PRO A 219 -10.28 4.81 -43.63
C PRO A 219 -8.93 4.21 -44.07
N THR A 220 -8.11 3.77 -43.12
CA THR A 220 -6.87 3.03 -43.42
C THR A 220 -6.81 1.70 -42.66
N ARG A 221 -5.65 1.04 -42.73
CA ARG A 221 -5.31 -0.14 -41.95
C ARG A 221 -4.14 0.11 -40.99
N GLU A 222 -3.70 1.37 -40.91
CA GLU A 222 -2.63 1.79 -40.03
C GLU A 222 -3.18 1.93 -38.62
N THR A 223 -2.31 1.65 -37.65
CA THR A 223 -2.63 1.71 -36.23
C THR A 223 -1.59 2.53 -35.49
N THR A 224 -1.93 3.06 -34.32
CA THR A 224 -1.03 3.83 -33.45
C THR A 224 -1.34 3.61 -31.98
N CYS A 225 -0.33 3.82 -31.15
CA CYS A 225 -0.49 4.07 -29.72
C CYS A 225 -0.71 5.56 -29.45
N VAL A 226 -1.35 5.88 -28.32
CA VAL A 226 -1.62 7.24 -27.88
C VAL A 226 -1.13 7.39 -26.45
N ASP A 227 -0.33 8.42 -26.19
CA ASP A 227 0.18 8.69 -24.84
C ASP A 227 -0.97 8.84 -23.83
N GLY A 228 -0.83 8.17 -22.69
CA GLY A 228 -1.84 8.16 -21.63
C GLY A 228 -3.06 7.29 -21.93
N LYS A 229 -3.00 6.43 -22.95
CA LYS A 229 -4.03 5.43 -23.25
C LYS A 229 -3.43 4.05 -23.42
N ASP A 230 -4.21 3.05 -23.03
CA ASP A 230 -3.79 1.66 -23.14
C ASP A 230 -4.02 1.11 -24.53
N GLU A 231 -5.05 1.58 -25.25
CA GLU A 231 -5.55 0.91 -26.45
C GLU A 231 -4.76 1.25 -27.71
N VAL A 232 -4.84 0.33 -28.68
CA VAL A 232 -4.42 0.56 -30.06
C VAL A 232 -5.55 1.20 -30.84
N TYR A 233 -5.27 2.29 -31.56
CA TYR A 233 -6.26 2.99 -32.37
C TYR A 233 -5.95 2.84 -33.85
N PHE A 234 -6.98 2.72 -34.69
CA PHE A 234 -6.85 2.98 -36.13
C PHE A 234 -6.49 4.44 -36.38
N VAL A 235 -5.81 4.69 -37.50
CA VAL A 235 -5.52 6.04 -38.00
C VAL A 235 -6.17 6.25 -39.37
N ASP A 236 -6.76 7.42 -39.63
CA ASP A 236 -7.28 7.75 -40.96
C ASP A 236 -6.17 8.26 -41.91
N SER A 237 -6.48 8.45 -43.19
CA SER A 237 -5.49 8.87 -44.19
C SER A 237 -4.98 10.30 -44.01
N CYS A 238 -5.57 11.06 -43.09
CA CYS A 238 -5.14 12.41 -42.69
C CYS A 238 -4.32 12.39 -41.39
N GLY A 239 -4.11 11.22 -40.78
CA GLY A 239 -3.39 11.09 -39.51
C GLY A 239 -4.27 11.28 -38.26
N ASN A 240 -5.60 11.37 -38.40
CA ASN A 240 -6.48 11.48 -37.24
C ASN A 240 -6.69 10.12 -36.58
N LEU A 241 -6.80 10.12 -35.26
CA LEU A 241 -7.25 8.95 -34.50
C LEU A 241 -8.68 8.58 -34.88
N ALA A 242 -8.89 7.29 -35.13
CA ALA A 242 -10.19 6.68 -35.33
C ALA A 242 -10.56 5.81 -34.11
N ASN A 243 -11.35 4.75 -34.31
CA ASN A 243 -11.74 3.84 -33.23
C ASN A 243 -10.63 2.84 -32.87
N ILE A 244 -10.83 2.15 -31.74
CA ILE A 244 -9.96 1.05 -31.29
C ILE A 244 -9.80 0.02 -32.41
N TYR A 245 -8.60 -0.51 -32.57
CA TYR A 245 -8.29 -1.49 -33.60
C TYR A 245 -9.12 -2.77 -33.41
N ASP A 246 -9.89 -3.16 -34.44
CA ASP A 246 -10.60 -4.44 -34.54
C ASP A 246 -10.46 -4.95 -35.97
N ALA A 247 -9.76 -6.07 -36.15
CA ALA A 247 -9.48 -6.62 -37.47
C ALA A 247 -10.73 -7.02 -38.27
N ASN A 248 -11.87 -7.24 -37.59
CA ASN A 248 -13.14 -7.55 -38.25
C ASN A 248 -13.89 -6.29 -38.69
N ARG A 249 -13.55 -5.11 -38.15
CA ARG A 249 -14.22 -3.83 -38.41
C ARG A 249 -13.41 -2.88 -39.30
N ILE A 250 -12.57 -3.43 -40.17
CA ILE A 250 -12.02 -2.68 -41.30
C ILE A 250 -13.14 -2.18 -42.20
N TYR A 251 -12.93 -1.05 -42.87
CA TYR A 251 -13.98 -0.38 -43.64
C TYR A 251 -14.70 -1.25 -44.69
N SER A 252 -13.99 -2.19 -45.34
CA SER A 252 -14.63 -3.09 -46.31
C SER A 252 -15.66 -4.05 -45.71
N ASN A 253 -15.58 -4.29 -44.40
CA ASN A 253 -16.45 -5.20 -43.67
C ASN A 253 -17.51 -4.45 -42.87
N ASP A 254 -17.10 -3.37 -42.20
CA ASP A 254 -17.97 -2.52 -41.37
C ASP A 254 -17.68 -1.03 -41.60
N PRO A 255 -18.30 -0.43 -42.63
CA PRO A 255 -18.19 1.01 -42.88
C PRO A 255 -18.71 1.87 -41.72
N GLY A 256 -19.66 1.36 -40.93
CA GLY A 256 -20.26 2.09 -39.81
C GLY A 256 -19.26 2.37 -38.69
N TYR A 257 -18.31 1.46 -38.48
CA TYR A 257 -17.23 1.62 -37.51
C TYR A 257 -16.27 2.77 -37.81
N TRP A 258 -16.31 3.34 -39.02
CA TRP A 258 -15.47 4.48 -39.44
C TRP A 258 -16.25 5.80 -39.51
N GLN A 259 -17.52 5.80 -39.10
CA GLN A 259 -18.37 6.99 -39.14
C GLN A 259 -18.43 7.72 -37.79
N LYS A 260 -18.54 6.96 -36.69
CA LYS A 260 -18.72 7.51 -35.34
C LYS A 260 -17.77 6.89 -34.34
N VAL A 261 -17.47 7.65 -33.29
CA VAL A 261 -16.72 7.17 -32.13
C VAL A 261 -17.48 6.01 -31.49
N VAL A 262 -16.80 4.88 -31.29
CA VAL A 262 -17.33 3.70 -30.61
C VAL A 262 -16.67 3.59 -29.24
N PRO A 263 -17.45 3.48 -28.14
CA PRO A 263 -16.90 3.30 -26.80
C PRO A 263 -16.03 2.05 -26.66
N LYS A 264 -15.12 2.06 -25.67
CA LYS A 264 -14.25 0.92 -25.33
C LYS A 264 -15.05 -0.37 -25.11
N GLY A 265 -16.15 -0.29 -24.35
CA GLY A 265 -17.04 -1.44 -24.07
C GLY A 265 -17.79 -2.01 -25.28
N ASP A 266 -17.93 -1.24 -26.37
CA ASP A 266 -18.63 -1.66 -27.60
C ASP A 266 -17.67 -2.02 -28.74
N SER A 267 -16.37 -1.95 -28.46
CA SER A 267 -15.30 -2.31 -29.40
C SER A 267 -15.07 -3.83 -29.41
N CYS A 268 -13.86 -4.29 -29.73
CA CYS A 268 -13.55 -5.72 -29.68
C CYS A 268 -13.28 -6.16 -28.23
N ASN A 269 -13.78 -7.33 -27.87
CA ASN A 269 -13.38 -8.11 -26.69
C ASN A 269 -13.07 -7.30 -25.41
N SER A 270 -14.00 -6.45 -24.99
CA SER A 270 -13.79 -5.49 -23.89
C SER A 270 -13.75 -6.08 -22.49
N GLU A 271 -14.00 -7.38 -22.35
CA GLU A 271 -13.97 -8.09 -21.07
C GLU A 271 -12.63 -8.81 -20.83
N ASP A 272 -11.74 -8.84 -21.83
CA ASP A 272 -10.43 -9.47 -21.76
C ASP A 272 -9.31 -8.43 -21.93
N PRO A 273 -8.09 -8.71 -21.43
CA PRO A 273 -6.95 -7.82 -21.63
C PRO A 273 -6.38 -7.86 -23.05
N ASN A 274 -6.77 -8.83 -23.88
CA ASN A 274 -6.32 -8.92 -25.27
C ASN A 274 -4.78 -9.03 -25.44
N ILE A 275 -4.08 -9.55 -24.43
CA ILE A 275 -2.64 -9.82 -24.45
C ILE A 275 -2.25 -10.56 -25.74
N GLU A 276 -1.29 -10.00 -26.47
CA GLU A 276 -0.73 -10.53 -27.72
C GLU A 276 -1.80 -10.80 -28.81
N SER A 277 -2.94 -10.11 -28.76
CA SER A 277 -4.01 -10.26 -29.74
C SER A 277 -3.63 -9.63 -31.09
N ASP A 278 -3.64 -10.44 -32.15
CA ASP A 278 -3.40 -9.98 -33.52
C ASP A 278 -4.58 -9.17 -34.10
N SER A 279 -5.75 -9.23 -33.46
CA SER A 279 -7.03 -8.81 -34.06
C SER A 279 -7.84 -7.86 -33.21
N CYS A 280 -7.42 -7.59 -31.97
CA CYS A 280 -8.09 -6.66 -31.09
C CYS A 280 -7.07 -5.76 -30.38
N GLY A 281 -7.27 -4.45 -30.49
CA GLY A 281 -6.48 -3.41 -29.87
C GLY A 281 -7.04 -2.89 -28.56
N ASN A 282 -8.04 -3.55 -27.99
CA ASN A 282 -8.72 -3.11 -26.78
C ASN A 282 -7.95 -3.52 -25.52
N CYS A 283 -6.78 -2.92 -25.31
CA CYS A 283 -5.89 -3.31 -24.24
C CYS A 283 -6.43 -2.88 -22.86
N ASP A 284 -6.00 -3.61 -21.84
CA ASP A 284 -6.28 -3.35 -20.42
C ASP A 284 -4.98 -3.42 -19.62
N TYR A 285 -4.54 -2.28 -19.11
CA TYR A 285 -3.32 -2.17 -18.32
C TYR A 285 -3.39 -2.96 -17.01
N LEU A 286 -4.54 -2.89 -16.32
CA LEU A 286 -4.75 -3.64 -15.07
C LEU A 286 -4.83 -5.14 -15.32
N GLY A 287 -5.33 -5.52 -16.49
CA GLY A 287 -5.32 -6.89 -16.98
C GLY A 287 -3.98 -7.36 -17.57
N GLY A 288 -2.92 -6.53 -17.54
CA GLY A 288 -1.57 -6.90 -17.94
C GLY A 288 -1.22 -6.64 -19.42
N SER A 289 -1.85 -5.65 -20.05
CA SER A 289 -1.57 -5.33 -21.46
C SER A 289 -1.59 -3.83 -21.77
N ILE A 290 -0.78 -3.39 -22.72
CA ILE A 290 -0.79 -2.01 -23.19
C ILE A 290 -0.42 -1.95 -24.67
N CYS A 291 -0.82 -0.89 -25.37
CA CYS A 291 -0.40 -0.66 -26.74
C CYS A 291 1.12 -0.70 -26.87
N GLY A 292 1.62 -1.50 -27.81
CA GLY A 292 3.02 -1.57 -28.16
C GLY A 292 3.21 -1.98 -29.61
N GLU A 293 4.44 -1.80 -30.12
CA GLU A 293 4.81 -2.17 -31.48
C GLU A 293 4.94 -3.69 -31.62
N GLY A 294 4.33 -4.26 -32.67
CA GLY A 294 4.43 -5.69 -32.97
C GLY A 294 3.53 -6.14 -34.11
N ARG A 295 3.20 -7.43 -34.13
CA ARG A 295 2.53 -8.05 -35.28
C ARG A 295 1.03 -8.19 -35.08
N ALA A 296 0.30 -7.13 -35.40
CA ALA A 296 -1.13 -7.21 -35.64
C ALA A 296 -1.44 -7.74 -37.05
N ARG A 297 -2.69 -8.16 -37.28
CA ARG A 297 -3.19 -8.52 -38.62
C ARG A 297 -3.18 -7.34 -39.57
N TYR A 298 -3.44 -6.13 -39.06
CA TYR A 298 -3.32 -4.87 -39.78
C TYR A 298 -2.63 -3.83 -38.90
N GLY A 299 -1.73 -3.05 -39.49
CA GLY A 299 -0.89 -2.11 -38.77
C GLY A 299 0.22 -2.81 -37.98
N ASP A 300 0.97 -2.01 -37.23
CA ASP A 300 2.20 -2.44 -36.54
C ASP A 300 2.09 -2.31 -35.01
N ASN A 301 0.87 -2.14 -34.48
CA ASN A 301 0.60 -1.99 -33.05
C ASN A 301 -0.43 -3.01 -32.57
N PHE A 302 -0.24 -3.51 -31.36
CA PHE A 302 -1.09 -4.53 -30.72
C PHE A 302 -1.04 -4.36 -29.19
N CYS A 303 -1.82 -5.15 -28.45
CA CYS A 303 -1.77 -5.16 -26.98
C CYS A 303 -0.62 -6.04 -26.49
N ARG A 304 0.52 -5.40 -26.19
CA ARG A 304 1.74 -6.03 -25.68
C ARG A 304 1.53 -6.54 -24.26
N ASP A 305 2.06 -7.73 -23.98
CA ASP A 305 2.09 -8.32 -22.64
C ASP A 305 2.94 -7.51 -21.65
N LEU A 306 2.45 -7.38 -20.41
CA LEU A 306 3.13 -6.72 -19.30
C LEU A 306 3.40 -7.66 -18.12
N ASN A 307 2.99 -8.93 -18.22
CA ASN A 307 3.27 -9.91 -17.19
C ASN A 307 4.73 -10.39 -17.29
N CYS A 308 5.26 -10.86 -16.17
CA CYS A 308 6.61 -11.34 -16.05
C CYS A 308 6.58 -12.87 -16.00
N TYR A 309 7.38 -13.50 -16.84
CA TYR A 309 7.45 -14.96 -16.97
C TYR A 309 8.84 -15.45 -16.65
N ASP A 310 8.93 -16.63 -16.02
CA ASP A 310 10.19 -17.28 -15.68
C ASP A 310 11.17 -16.32 -14.95
N VAL A 311 10.68 -15.58 -13.95
CA VAL A 311 11.50 -14.61 -13.19
C VAL A 311 12.55 -15.32 -12.32
N GLN A 312 13.36 -14.57 -11.55
CA GLN A 312 14.51 -15.15 -10.83
C GLN A 312 14.18 -16.37 -9.93
N ASN A 313 12.98 -16.41 -9.33
CA ASN A 313 12.54 -17.54 -8.50
C ASN A 313 11.87 -18.69 -9.29
N GLY A 314 11.75 -18.54 -10.62
CA GLY A 314 11.18 -19.54 -11.53
C GLY A 314 9.65 -19.54 -11.62
N GLU A 315 8.98 -18.54 -11.06
CA GLU A 315 7.53 -18.40 -11.11
C GLU A 315 7.10 -17.34 -12.14
N ASP A 316 5.78 -17.25 -12.38
CA ASP A 316 5.17 -16.23 -13.23
C ASP A 316 4.40 -15.23 -12.37
N TYR A 317 4.47 -13.95 -12.75
CA TYR A 317 3.82 -12.86 -12.03
C TYR A 317 3.08 -11.92 -12.97
N ARG A 318 1.92 -11.45 -12.53
CA ARG A 318 1.17 -10.44 -13.26
C ARG A 318 1.78 -9.06 -13.10
N ASN A 319 1.55 -8.21 -14.10
CA ASN A 319 1.93 -6.80 -14.01
C ASN A 319 1.40 -6.17 -12.72
N GLY A 320 2.28 -5.54 -11.95
CA GLY A 320 2.00 -4.91 -10.66
C GLY A 320 2.14 -5.82 -9.44
N GLU A 321 2.26 -7.14 -9.60
CA GLU A 321 2.50 -8.04 -8.47
C GLU A 321 3.89 -7.82 -7.87
N SER A 322 3.99 -8.05 -6.56
CA SER A 322 5.26 -7.98 -5.84
C SER A 322 5.35 -9.07 -4.77
N TRP A 323 6.55 -9.59 -4.55
CA TRP A 323 6.84 -10.70 -3.64
C TRP A 323 8.13 -10.48 -2.87
N CYS A 324 8.32 -11.25 -1.80
CA CYS A 324 9.52 -11.18 -0.98
C CYS A 324 10.52 -12.27 -1.34
N GLU A 325 11.78 -11.87 -1.50
CA GLU A 325 12.91 -12.78 -1.69
C GLU A 325 13.94 -12.55 -0.57
N TYR A 326 14.55 -13.64 -0.09
CA TYR A 326 15.35 -13.63 1.12
C TYR A 326 16.72 -14.26 0.92
N MET A 327 17.76 -13.66 1.52
CA MET A 327 19.09 -14.26 1.59
C MET A 327 19.17 -15.29 2.73
N GLY A 328 18.79 -16.54 2.42
CA GLY A 328 18.85 -17.67 3.34
C GLY A 328 17.59 -17.87 4.19
N GLU A 329 17.66 -18.74 5.20
CA GLU A 329 16.53 -19.02 6.09
C GLU A 329 16.18 -17.78 6.94
N GLN A 330 14.88 -17.50 7.09
CA GLN A 330 14.37 -16.33 7.81
C GLN A 330 13.44 -16.72 8.96
N GLY A 331 13.25 -15.77 9.88
CA GLY A 331 12.25 -15.85 10.91
C GLY A 331 12.69 -16.69 12.11
N ASN A 332 12.04 -16.47 13.25
CA ASN A 332 12.37 -17.12 14.52
C ASN A 332 13.86 -17.06 14.88
N GLY A 333 14.52 -15.95 14.57
CA GLY A 333 15.92 -15.74 14.93
C GLY A 333 16.95 -16.39 14.02
N LYS A 334 16.58 -16.77 12.78
CA LYS A 334 17.44 -17.56 11.88
C LYS A 334 18.17 -16.73 10.82
N ASP A 335 17.81 -15.47 10.65
CA ASP A 335 18.38 -14.59 9.64
C ASP A 335 19.92 -14.51 9.77
N GLY A 336 20.65 -14.83 8.70
CA GLY A 336 22.11 -14.88 8.68
C GLY A 336 22.80 -13.52 8.88
N VAL A 337 23.99 -13.50 9.47
CA VAL A 337 24.80 -12.26 9.54
C VAL A 337 25.06 -11.72 8.14
N GLY A 338 24.80 -10.42 7.93
CA GLY A 338 24.94 -9.74 6.64
C GLY A 338 23.85 -10.05 5.62
N SER A 339 22.82 -10.84 5.97
CA SER A 339 21.67 -11.07 5.09
C SER A 339 20.85 -9.79 4.89
N ARG A 340 20.18 -9.72 3.73
CA ARG A 340 19.24 -8.67 3.37
C ARG A 340 17.98 -9.29 2.78
N GLN A 341 16.88 -8.56 2.90
CA GLN A 341 15.59 -8.95 2.32
C GLN A 341 15.27 -8.04 1.14
N PHE A 342 14.61 -8.59 0.13
CA PHE A 342 14.35 -7.92 -1.14
C PHE A 342 12.86 -7.99 -1.48
N ARG A 343 12.35 -6.89 -1.99
CA ARG A 343 11.04 -6.79 -2.63
C ARG A 343 11.26 -6.87 -4.13
N HIS A 344 10.68 -7.88 -4.75
CA HIS A 344 10.66 -8.01 -6.20
C HIS A 344 9.31 -7.52 -6.72
N VAL A 345 9.30 -6.87 -7.88
CA VAL A 345 8.08 -6.29 -8.48
C VAL A 345 8.08 -6.60 -9.97
N CYS A 346 6.95 -7.10 -10.48
CA CYS A 346 6.74 -7.20 -11.93
C CYS A 346 6.17 -5.87 -12.45
N ILE A 347 6.90 -5.19 -13.33
CA ILE A 347 6.45 -3.93 -13.94
C ILE A 347 6.75 -3.97 -15.44
N GLN A 348 5.70 -3.87 -16.25
CA GLN A 348 5.82 -3.77 -17.72
C GLN A 348 6.60 -4.92 -18.38
N GLY A 349 6.44 -6.13 -17.86
CA GLY A 349 7.13 -7.33 -18.35
C GLY A 349 8.57 -7.48 -17.85
N GLU A 350 9.01 -6.62 -16.92
CA GLU A 350 10.34 -6.66 -16.33
C GLU A 350 10.26 -6.86 -14.81
N GLU A 351 11.09 -7.78 -14.30
CA GLU A 351 11.30 -7.95 -12.87
C GLU A 351 12.25 -6.85 -12.36
N VAL A 352 11.77 -6.07 -11.39
CA VAL A 352 12.55 -5.04 -10.70
C VAL A 352 12.82 -5.48 -9.27
N ILE A 353 14.09 -5.44 -8.87
CA ILE A 353 14.54 -5.85 -7.54
C ILE A 353 14.81 -4.61 -6.68
N GLU A 354 14.07 -4.48 -5.59
CA GLU A 354 14.18 -3.38 -4.63
C GLU A 354 14.67 -3.91 -3.28
N PRO A 355 15.87 -3.53 -2.82
CA PRO A 355 16.40 -4.05 -1.57
C PRO A 355 15.82 -3.28 -0.37
N CYS A 356 15.26 -3.97 0.64
CA CYS A 356 14.82 -3.33 1.89
C CYS A 356 16.02 -2.74 2.66
N ALA A 357 15.81 -1.84 3.63
CA ALA A 357 16.92 -1.15 4.32
C ALA A 357 18.05 -2.08 4.84
N ASP A 358 19.29 -1.57 4.81
CA ASP A 358 20.47 -2.27 5.30
C ASP A 358 20.34 -2.68 6.78
N PHE A 359 21.14 -3.67 7.19
CA PHE A 359 21.15 -4.21 8.55
C PHE A 359 19.78 -4.70 9.03
N ARG A 360 18.92 -5.16 8.11
CA ARG A 360 17.56 -5.63 8.39
C ARG A 360 16.77 -4.60 9.23
N ASN A 361 17.03 -3.31 9.01
CA ASN A 361 16.21 -2.24 9.57
C ASN A 361 14.79 -2.23 9.00
N GLU A 362 14.64 -2.81 7.81
CA GLU A 362 13.35 -3.17 7.22
C GLU A 362 13.32 -4.66 6.88
N VAL A 363 12.11 -5.22 6.93
CA VAL A 363 11.77 -6.57 6.54
C VAL A 363 10.78 -6.53 5.39
N CYS A 364 10.92 -7.46 4.45
CA CYS A 364 9.95 -7.66 3.39
C CYS A 364 8.79 -8.50 3.92
N ILE A 365 7.59 -7.94 3.83
CA ILE A 365 6.34 -8.64 4.11
C ILE A 365 5.54 -8.77 2.82
N GLU A 366 4.90 -9.92 2.63
CA GLU A 366 4.02 -10.19 1.50
C GLU A 366 2.62 -10.57 1.96
N GLN A 367 1.63 -10.22 1.16
CA GLN A 367 0.23 -10.58 1.35
C GLN A 367 -0.36 -11.09 0.04
N LYS A 368 -1.05 -12.23 0.14
CA LYS A 368 -1.87 -12.76 -0.95
C LYS A 368 -3.30 -12.26 -0.79
N HIS A 369 -3.78 -11.53 -1.78
CA HIS A 369 -5.17 -11.11 -1.84
C HIS A 369 -6.05 -12.26 -2.31
N GLY A 370 -7.23 -12.37 -1.71
CA GLY A 370 -8.15 -13.48 -2.00
C GLY A 370 -8.69 -13.50 -3.43
N PRO A 371 -9.53 -14.49 -3.77
CA PRO A 371 -10.02 -14.72 -5.14
C PRO A 371 -10.84 -13.56 -5.74
N GLU A 372 -11.27 -12.59 -4.92
CA GLU A 372 -11.93 -11.35 -5.39
C GLU A 372 -10.99 -10.46 -6.22
N PHE A 373 -9.67 -10.57 -5.99
CA PHE A 373 -8.62 -9.90 -6.76
C PHE A 373 -7.79 -10.90 -7.60
N GLY A 374 -8.28 -12.14 -7.74
CA GLY A 374 -7.66 -13.17 -8.55
C GLY A 374 -6.29 -13.63 -8.06
N ASP A 375 -6.10 -13.86 -6.76
CA ASP A 375 -4.82 -14.34 -6.16
C ASP A 375 -3.64 -13.38 -6.39
N PHE A 376 -3.89 -12.06 -6.35
CA PHE A 376 -2.85 -11.02 -6.52
C PHE A 376 -1.96 -10.92 -5.30
N ILE A 377 -0.65 -10.80 -5.51
CA ILE A 377 0.35 -10.74 -4.44
C ILE A 377 0.96 -9.35 -4.37
N GLU A 378 1.00 -8.79 -3.17
CA GLU A 378 1.69 -7.54 -2.89
C GLU A 378 2.72 -7.73 -1.80
N ALA A 379 3.89 -7.11 -1.98
CA ALA A 379 4.95 -7.06 -1.00
C ALA A 379 5.38 -5.63 -0.71
N ALA A 380 5.88 -5.40 0.49
CA ALA A 380 6.40 -4.12 0.92
C ALA A 380 7.55 -4.29 1.93
N CYS A 381 8.52 -3.38 1.87
CA CYS A 381 9.50 -3.21 2.93
C CYS A 381 8.86 -2.43 4.08
N ARG A 382 8.90 -2.99 5.30
CA ARG A 382 8.38 -2.38 6.52
C ARG A 382 9.47 -2.36 7.58
N VAL A 383 9.49 -1.32 8.41
CA VAL A 383 10.37 -1.24 9.58
C VAL A 383 10.31 -2.52 10.42
N ASN A 384 11.48 -3.06 10.75
CA ASN A 384 11.64 -4.20 11.63
C ASN A 384 11.41 -3.80 13.10
N ARG A 385 10.33 -4.29 13.71
CA ARG A 385 9.89 -3.89 15.07
C ARG A 385 10.35 -4.90 16.12
N TRP A 386 11.66 -5.06 16.27
CA TRP A 386 12.28 -6.03 17.18
C TRP A 386 12.61 -5.47 18.58
N THR A 387 12.78 -4.15 18.70
CA THR A 387 13.45 -3.50 19.85
C THR A 387 12.86 -3.86 21.21
N GLU A 388 11.55 -4.02 21.29
CA GLU A 388 10.84 -4.28 22.55
C GLU A 388 10.59 -5.77 22.84
N CYS A 389 11.05 -6.70 21.98
CA CYS A 389 10.73 -8.12 22.13
C CYS A 389 11.17 -8.65 23.50
N ILE A 390 12.42 -8.40 23.89
CA ILE A 390 12.97 -8.97 25.13
C ILE A 390 12.27 -8.48 26.41
N ASP A 391 11.65 -7.32 26.35
CA ASP A 391 10.94 -6.71 27.48
C ASP A 391 9.48 -7.20 27.60
N GLN A 392 9.06 -8.17 26.78
CA GLN A 392 7.73 -8.78 26.88
C GLN A 392 7.75 -10.05 27.71
N PHE A 393 6.98 -10.03 28.79
CA PHE A 393 6.89 -11.12 29.77
C PHE A 393 5.60 -11.95 29.65
N THR A 394 4.74 -11.63 28.68
CA THR A 394 3.52 -12.38 28.38
C THR A 394 3.51 -12.80 26.92
N GLU A 395 2.90 -13.95 26.64
CA GLU A 395 2.75 -14.48 25.28
C GLU A 395 1.86 -13.56 24.42
N GLU A 396 0.79 -13.00 25.00
CA GLU A 396 -0.11 -12.07 24.32
C GLU A 396 0.60 -10.80 23.86
N ASP A 397 1.42 -10.19 24.72
CA ASP A 397 2.17 -8.99 24.33
C ASP A 397 3.28 -9.31 23.34
N CYS A 398 3.94 -10.46 23.49
CA CYS A 398 5.00 -10.91 22.58
C CYS A 398 4.50 -11.12 21.16
N LEU A 399 3.35 -11.80 21.01
CA LEU A 399 2.78 -12.18 19.71
C LEU A 399 1.87 -11.10 19.12
N ASN A 400 1.91 -9.86 19.63
CA ASN A 400 1.13 -8.76 19.11
C ASN A 400 1.77 -8.17 17.83
N GLU A 401 1.40 -8.73 16.69
CA GLU A 401 1.88 -8.33 15.35
C GLU A 401 1.49 -6.89 14.97
N ASP A 402 0.55 -6.24 15.65
CA ASP A 402 0.26 -4.81 15.43
C ASP A 402 1.37 -3.92 15.99
N LYS A 403 2.19 -4.44 16.92
CA LYS A 403 3.22 -3.66 17.63
C LYS A 403 4.64 -4.11 17.34
N ARG A 404 4.86 -5.41 17.13
CA ARG A 404 6.22 -5.99 17.14
C ARG A 404 6.33 -7.24 16.28
N ASP A 405 7.57 -7.59 15.96
CA ASP A 405 7.91 -8.75 15.13
C ASP A 405 8.72 -9.74 15.98
N CYS A 406 8.03 -10.48 16.85
CA CYS A 406 8.65 -11.35 17.84
C CYS A 406 8.07 -12.77 17.81
N PHE A 407 8.76 -13.70 18.45
CA PHE A 407 8.30 -15.06 18.69
C PHE A 407 8.53 -15.49 20.15
N TRP A 408 7.67 -16.39 20.63
CA TRP A 408 7.65 -16.83 22.03
C TRP A 408 8.40 -18.15 22.21
N VAL A 409 9.37 -18.18 23.12
CA VAL A 409 10.22 -19.34 23.38
C VAL A 409 10.01 -19.85 24.81
N GLN A 410 9.88 -21.17 24.95
CA GLN A 410 9.76 -21.84 26.25
C GLN A 410 11.12 -22.30 26.77
N GLY A 411 11.27 -22.33 28.09
CA GLY A 411 12.47 -22.90 28.76
C GLY A 411 13.58 -21.90 29.03
N LEU A 412 13.40 -20.64 28.66
CA LEU A 412 14.27 -19.51 29.02
C LEU A 412 13.42 -18.36 29.52
N HIS A 413 13.94 -17.51 30.39
CA HIS A 413 13.33 -16.23 30.74
C HIS A 413 14.40 -15.16 30.89
N TYR A 414 14.02 -13.92 30.67
CA TYR A 414 14.88 -12.76 30.89
C TYR A 414 14.50 -12.09 32.22
N ASP A 415 15.48 -11.80 33.07
CA ASP A 415 15.25 -11.25 34.41
C ASP A 415 15.20 -9.70 34.45
N GLY A 416 15.33 -9.03 33.30
CA GLY A 416 15.32 -7.57 33.19
C GLY A 416 16.64 -6.90 33.59
N SER A 417 17.71 -7.65 33.86
CA SER A 417 18.92 -7.09 34.45
C SER A 417 19.73 -6.18 33.51
N ALA A 418 19.55 -6.23 32.19
CA ALA A 418 20.35 -5.44 31.23
C ALA A 418 19.96 -3.96 31.10
N SER A 419 18.96 -3.46 31.82
CA SER A 419 18.68 -2.01 31.86
C SER A 419 19.69 -1.21 32.71
N ASN A 420 20.58 -1.88 33.45
CA ASN A 420 21.65 -1.25 34.20
C ASN A 420 23.00 -1.38 33.47
N THR A 421 23.74 -0.28 33.39
CA THR A 421 25.14 -0.14 32.92
C THR A 421 26.16 -1.16 33.49
N GLU A 422 25.76 -1.99 34.47
CA GLU A 422 26.56 -3.08 35.04
C GLU A 422 26.59 -4.36 34.18
N VAL A 423 25.69 -4.53 33.20
CA VAL A 423 25.55 -5.79 32.44
C VAL A 423 26.57 -5.98 31.31
N GLN A 424 27.27 -4.92 30.90
CA GLN A 424 28.32 -5.01 29.89
C GLN A 424 29.49 -5.93 30.30
N ASN A 425 29.63 -6.24 31.59
CA ASN A 425 30.74 -7.04 32.15
C ASN A 425 30.28 -8.15 33.12
N LEU A 426 29.11 -8.78 32.90
CA LEU A 426 28.70 -9.94 33.74
C LEU A 426 29.74 -11.08 33.74
N ALA A 427 30.49 -11.22 32.64
CA ALA A 427 31.53 -12.23 32.49
C ALA A 427 32.82 -11.95 33.30
N ASP A 428 32.98 -10.73 33.82
CA ASP A 428 34.22 -10.25 34.48
C ASP A 428 33.98 -9.68 35.90
N GLN A 429 32.71 -9.53 36.34
CA GLN A 429 32.40 -9.13 37.70
C GLN A 429 32.51 -10.30 38.70
N GLU A 430 33.52 -10.24 39.57
CA GLU A 430 33.73 -11.11 40.75
C GLU A 430 32.77 -10.81 41.93
N ASP A 431 31.86 -9.84 41.77
CA ASP A 431 30.99 -9.40 42.87
C ASP A 431 29.94 -10.44 43.30
N GLU A 432 29.59 -10.35 44.59
CA GLU A 432 29.09 -11.39 45.49
C GLU A 432 28.22 -12.53 44.93
N ALA A 433 28.38 -13.70 45.57
CA ALA A 433 27.75 -15.01 45.37
C ALA A 433 26.19 -15.06 45.45
N SER A 434 25.47 -14.04 45.03
CA SER A 434 24.01 -14.01 45.16
C SER A 434 23.31 -13.29 44.01
N LYS A 435 23.15 -14.02 42.89
CA LYS A 435 21.90 -14.19 42.12
C LYS A 435 22.23 -14.49 40.66
N ASN A 436 21.42 -15.39 40.08
CA ASN A 436 21.34 -15.59 38.65
C ASN A 436 20.94 -14.26 37.98
N ARG A 437 21.59 -13.89 36.86
CA ARG A 437 21.32 -12.67 36.09
C ARG A 437 21.29 -12.90 34.58
N GLY A 438 20.48 -12.13 33.88
CA GLY A 438 20.40 -12.07 32.41
C GLY A 438 19.34 -13.02 31.86
N VAL A 439 19.70 -13.74 30.79
CA VAL A 439 18.87 -14.84 30.26
C VAL A 439 19.12 -16.09 31.08
N LEU A 440 18.06 -16.63 31.67
CA LEU A 440 18.08 -17.70 32.66
C LEU A 440 17.24 -18.88 32.21
N GLU A 441 17.51 -20.07 32.77
CA GLU A 441 16.71 -21.26 32.47
C GLU A 441 15.31 -21.17 33.10
N GLY A 442 14.32 -21.75 32.42
CA GLY A 442 12.95 -21.89 32.88
C GLY A 442 12.06 -20.73 32.43
N GLY A 443 10.75 -20.92 32.49
CA GLY A 443 9.78 -19.91 32.10
C GLY A 443 9.68 -19.72 30.58
N HIS A 444 9.56 -18.46 30.16
CA HIS A 444 9.38 -18.07 28.78
C HIS A 444 10.10 -16.74 28.47
N ILE A 445 10.53 -16.58 27.22
CA ILE A 445 11.23 -15.40 26.71
C ILE A 445 10.64 -15.02 25.35
N CYS A 446 10.53 -13.72 25.11
CA CYS A 446 10.12 -13.18 23.83
C CYS A 446 11.36 -12.68 23.06
N LEU A 447 11.52 -13.12 21.82
CA LEU A 447 12.72 -12.88 21.01
C LEU A 447 12.34 -12.30 19.64
N PRO A 448 13.20 -11.49 19.00
CA PRO A 448 12.97 -10.99 17.65
C PRO A 448 12.78 -12.10 16.61
N ALA A 449 11.69 -12.05 15.86
CA ALA A 449 11.47 -12.98 14.75
C ALA A 449 12.47 -12.74 13.62
N ASN A 450 12.72 -11.46 13.30
CA ASN A 450 13.74 -11.02 12.35
C ASN A 450 14.83 -10.25 13.13
N PRO A 451 15.95 -10.89 13.50
CA PRO A 451 17.01 -10.25 14.25
C PRO A 451 17.54 -9.01 13.51
N PRO A 452 17.86 -7.90 14.20
CA PRO A 452 18.55 -6.78 13.56
C PRO A 452 19.93 -7.20 13.04
N GLY A 453 20.38 -6.59 11.96
CA GLY A 453 21.79 -6.55 11.61
C GLY A 453 22.53 -5.58 12.52
N LEU A 454 23.77 -5.89 12.89
CA LEU A 454 24.56 -5.06 13.80
C LEU A 454 25.95 -4.78 13.23
N GLU A 455 26.38 -3.52 13.30
CA GLU A 455 27.72 -3.08 12.92
C GLU A 455 28.74 -3.42 14.02
N PHE A 456 29.04 -4.71 14.22
CA PHE A 456 29.94 -5.17 15.29
C PHE A 456 31.42 -4.81 15.08
N TRP A 457 31.79 -4.34 13.89
CA TRP A 457 33.15 -3.90 13.52
C TRP A 457 33.40 -2.40 13.74
N ASP A 458 32.37 -1.62 14.08
CA ASP A 458 32.47 -0.19 14.38
C ASP A 458 32.01 0.11 15.83
N ASN A 459 32.16 1.35 16.29
CA ASN A 459 31.70 1.84 17.59
C ASN A 459 30.15 2.00 17.65
N GLY A 460 29.42 0.99 17.18
CA GLY A 460 27.97 0.93 17.19
C GLY A 460 27.37 0.40 18.50
N ASN A 461 26.05 0.21 18.51
CA ASN A 461 25.29 -0.35 19.63
C ASN A 461 25.33 -1.89 19.72
N ALA A 462 26.09 -2.56 18.84
CA ALA A 462 26.14 -4.02 18.78
C ALA A 462 26.46 -4.66 20.15
N LYS A 463 27.43 -4.09 20.89
CA LYS A 463 27.80 -4.58 22.22
C LYS A 463 26.65 -4.46 23.23
N GLU A 464 25.87 -3.38 23.15
CA GLU A 464 24.71 -3.17 24.01
C GLU A 464 23.61 -4.18 23.70
N VAL A 465 23.26 -4.33 22.42
CA VAL A 465 22.24 -5.28 21.96
C VAL A 465 22.63 -6.72 22.31
N CYS A 466 23.85 -7.15 22.00
CA CYS A 466 24.29 -8.50 22.31
C CYS A 466 24.41 -8.77 23.82
N SER A 467 24.56 -7.73 24.65
CA SER A 467 24.62 -7.90 26.10
C SER A 467 23.30 -8.39 26.71
N PHE A 468 22.16 -8.16 26.03
CA PHE A 468 20.86 -8.69 26.43
C PHE A 468 20.82 -10.23 26.42
N GLY A 469 21.65 -10.88 25.59
CA GLY A 469 21.78 -12.34 25.55
C GLY A 469 22.69 -12.94 26.63
N ASN A 470 23.35 -12.11 27.45
CA ASN A 470 24.29 -12.60 28.45
C ASN A 470 23.58 -13.38 29.58
N SER A 471 24.28 -14.35 30.15
CA SER A 471 23.81 -15.14 31.29
C SER A 471 24.90 -15.33 32.34
N LYS A 472 24.55 -15.12 33.62
CA LYS A 472 25.37 -15.49 34.78
C LYS A 472 24.54 -16.34 35.71
N GLN A 473 24.92 -17.61 35.91
CA GLN A 473 24.20 -18.55 36.77
C GLN A 473 25.09 -19.13 37.87
N VAL A 474 24.51 -19.31 39.06
CA VAL A 474 25.16 -19.92 40.22
C VAL A 474 24.76 -21.39 40.32
N VAL A 475 25.76 -22.28 40.37
CA VAL A 475 25.57 -23.72 40.52
C VAL A 475 25.78 -24.13 41.97
N GLU A 476 24.81 -24.80 42.58
CA GLU A 476 24.97 -25.33 43.94
C GLU A 476 25.57 -26.74 43.93
N PHE A 477 26.62 -26.95 44.71
CA PHE A 477 27.19 -28.28 44.94
C PHE A 477 26.96 -28.74 46.37
N LYS A 478 26.50 -29.98 46.53
CA LYS A 478 26.53 -30.69 47.80
C LYS A 478 27.79 -31.51 47.90
N THR A 479 28.53 -31.35 49.00
CA THR A 479 29.72 -32.15 49.28
C THR A 479 29.32 -33.38 50.10
N ASP A 480 29.74 -34.57 49.66
CA ASP A 480 29.56 -35.79 50.45
C ASP A 480 30.60 -35.89 51.58
N ILE A 481 30.45 -36.90 52.44
CA ILE A 481 31.38 -37.15 53.57
C ILE A 481 32.81 -37.48 53.14
N PHE A 482 33.05 -37.72 51.84
CA PHE A 482 34.36 -38.00 51.25
C PHE A 482 34.92 -36.81 50.47
N GLY A 483 34.27 -35.65 50.52
CA GLY A 483 34.71 -34.44 49.82
C GLY A 483 34.35 -34.42 48.33
N LYS A 484 33.59 -35.38 47.81
CA LYS A 484 33.13 -35.34 46.42
C LYS A 484 31.98 -34.34 46.31
N LYS A 485 32.15 -33.35 45.42
CA LYS A 485 31.09 -32.43 45.04
C LYS A 485 30.13 -33.14 44.09
N LYS A 486 28.85 -33.19 44.46
CA LYS A 486 27.75 -33.57 43.57
C LYS A 486 26.92 -32.33 43.32
N CYS A 487 26.67 -32.01 42.06
CA CYS A 487 25.79 -30.90 41.73
C CYS A 487 24.38 -31.13 42.29
N LYS A 488 23.78 -30.08 42.83
CA LYS A 488 22.51 -30.09 43.56
C LYS A 488 21.45 -29.28 42.82
N GLU A 489 21.77 -28.06 42.39
CA GLU A 489 20.87 -27.12 41.71
C GLU A 489 21.61 -26.42 40.58
N ASN A 490 20.89 -26.08 39.50
CA ASN A 490 21.37 -25.49 38.25
C ASN A 490 22.53 -26.26 37.63
N CYS A 491 22.37 -27.58 37.42
CA CYS A 491 23.45 -28.45 36.96
C CYS A 491 23.60 -28.44 35.43
N GLU A 492 22.50 -28.19 34.75
CA GLU A 492 22.36 -28.12 33.31
C GLU A 492 23.19 -27.01 32.67
N VAL A 493 23.46 -25.89 33.38
CA VAL A 493 24.38 -24.85 32.88
C VAL A 493 25.83 -25.30 32.72
N LEU A 494 26.18 -26.48 33.27
CA LEU A 494 27.50 -27.11 33.09
C LEU A 494 27.55 -27.99 31.84
N GLU A 495 26.41 -28.26 31.19
CA GLU A 495 26.29 -29.10 30.01
C GLU A 495 26.44 -28.26 28.73
N THR A 496 26.95 -28.86 27.65
CA THR A 496 27.14 -28.14 26.38
C THR A 496 25.82 -27.76 25.71
N GLY A 497 24.76 -28.55 25.92
CA GLY A 497 23.42 -28.24 25.41
C GLY A 497 22.82 -26.95 25.98
N TRP A 498 23.27 -26.51 27.15
CA TRP A 498 22.93 -25.19 27.67
C TRP A 498 23.52 -24.08 26.80
N VAL A 499 24.79 -24.22 26.38
CA VAL A 499 25.46 -23.23 25.51
C VAL A 499 24.75 -23.13 24.16
N ASP A 500 24.31 -24.26 23.59
CA ASP A 500 23.53 -24.28 22.35
C ASP A 500 22.19 -23.54 22.51
N THR A 501 21.51 -23.77 23.63
CA THR A 501 20.23 -23.11 23.96
C THR A 501 20.40 -21.61 24.13
N MET A 502 21.46 -21.20 24.84
CA MET A 502 21.81 -19.79 25.02
C MET A 502 22.21 -19.13 23.70
N ASN A 503 22.95 -19.84 22.85
CA ASN A 503 23.33 -19.29 21.56
C ASN A 503 22.11 -18.99 20.69
N LYS A 504 21.07 -19.83 20.72
CA LYS A 504 19.79 -19.57 20.01
C LYS A 504 19.15 -18.26 20.48
N ALA A 505 19.18 -17.97 21.78
CA ALA A 505 18.71 -16.69 22.30
C ALA A 505 19.61 -15.54 21.82
N CYS A 506 20.93 -15.70 21.85
CA CYS A 506 21.87 -14.68 21.38
C CYS A 506 21.67 -14.33 19.89
N VAL A 507 21.67 -15.32 18.99
CA VAL A 507 21.48 -15.08 17.54
C VAL A 507 20.11 -14.47 17.22
N SER A 508 19.10 -14.74 18.05
CA SER A 508 17.79 -14.09 17.89
C SER A 508 17.81 -12.60 18.24
N MET A 509 18.77 -12.11 19.03
CA MET A 509 18.88 -10.69 19.37
C MET A 509 19.52 -9.85 18.26
N GLY A 510 20.18 -10.48 17.29
CA GLY A 510 20.88 -9.83 16.19
C GLY A 510 22.09 -10.63 15.76
N ASP A 511 23.09 -9.95 15.19
CA ASP A 511 24.38 -10.54 14.80
C ASP A 511 25.28 -10.86 16.03
N CYS A 512 24.76 -11.66 16.97
CA CYS A 512 25.36 -11.99 18.26
C CYS A 512 25.63 -13.49 18.41
N GLY A 513 26.56 -13.88 19.28
CA GLY A 513 26.85 -15.29 19.54
C GLY A 513 27.72 -15.95 18.46
N ALA A 514 27.71 -17.28 18.43
CA ALA A 514 28.24 -18.04 17.30
C ALA A 514 27.20 -18.08 16.18
N HIS A 515 27.63 -17.80 14.96
CA HIS A 515 26.73 -17.58 13.83
C HIS A 515 27.24 -18.19 12.53
N VAL A 516 26.33 -18.28 11.57
CA VAL A 516 26.60 -18.52 10.15
C VAL A 516 26.20 -17.27 9.36
N ASN A 517 27.09 -16.72 8.54
CA ASN A 517 26.75 -15.57 7.70
C ASN A 517 25.95 -16.00 6.45
N PHE A 518 25.47 -15.03 5.66
CA PHE A 518 24.72 -15.29 4.42
C PHE A 518 25.50 -16.06 3.35
N LEU A 519 26.84 -16.20 3.49
CA LEU A 519 27.71 -17.01 2.63
C LEU A 519 27.93 -18.44 3.17
N GLY A 520 27.30 -18.81 4.29
CA GLY A 520 27.49 -20.13 4.92
C GLY A 520 28.74 -20.26 5.79
N VAL A 521 29.48 -19.16 6.03
CA VAL A 521 30.71 -19.18 6.83
C VAL A 521 30.38 -19.15 8.32
N LYS A 522 30.96 -20.09 9.07
CA LYS A 522 30.75 -20.30 10.51
C LYS A 522 31.77 -19.52 11.34
N THR A 523 31.33 -18.93 12.44
CA THR A 523 32.21 -18.30 13.45
C THR A 523 31.68 -18.52 14.86
N ASP A 524 32.56 -18.74 15.83
CA ASP A 524 32.24 -18.80 17.27
C ASP A 524 32.79 -17.58 18.04
N GLY A 525 33.28 -16.57 17.31
CA GLY A 525 33.93 -15.39 17.91
C GLY A 525 33.02 -14.55 18.80
N GLY A 526 31.70 -14.57 18.55
CA GLY A 526 30.72 -13.80 19.31
C GLY A 526 30.19 -14.49 20.58
N ILE A 527 30.70 -15.68 20.94
CA ILE A 527 30.29 -16.40 22.16
C ILE A 527 31.47 -16.77 23.07
N VAL A 528 31.27 -16.59 24.38
CA VAL A 528 32.25 -16.97 25.39
C VAL A 528 31.55 -17.70 26.54
N TRP A 529 31.99 -18.93 26.82
CA TRP A 529 31.51 -19.70 27.97
C TRP A 529 32.62 -19.81 29.03
N LYS A 530 32.35 -19.34 30.25
CA LYS A 530 33.27 -19.41 31.40
C LYS A 530 32.65 -20.19 32.56
N GLN A 531 33.45 -21.00 33.24
CA GLN A 531 33.13 -21.61 34.54
C GLN A 531 34.18 -21.16 35.56
N ASP A 532 33.76 -20.53 36.65
CA ASP A 532 34.66 -19.98 37.69
C ASP A 532 35.78 -19.10 37.07
N GLY A 533 35.41 -18.22 36.14
CA GLY A 533 36.32 -17.34 35.40
C GLY A 533 37.15 -18.02 34.31
N LYS A 534 37.14 -19.36 34.21
CA LYS A 534 37.92 -20.11 33.23
C LYS A 534 37.11 -20.41 31.97
N ARG A 535 37.64 -20.01 30.81
CA ARG A 535 37.03 -20.30 29.50
C ARG A 535 36.91 -21.81 29.29
N LYS A 536 35.74 -22.26 28.85
CA LYS A 536 35.46 -23.62 28.43
C LYS A 536 35.55 -23.74 26.91
N SER A 537 35.84 -24.94 26.42
CA SER A 537 35.68 -25.25 25.00
C SER A 537 34.20 -25.38 24.68
N ILE A 538 33.80 -24.72 23.59
CA ILE A 538 32.49 -24.87 22.98
C ILE A 538 32.60 -26.05 22.00
N GLN A 539 31.64 -26.97 22.04
CA GLN A 539 31.64 -28.11 21.12
C GLN A 539 31.18 -27.67 19.72
N THR A 540 31.68 -28.34 18.69
CA THR A 540 31.36 -28.08 17.28
C THR A 540 29.87 -28.27 16.93
N GLY A 541 29.11 -28.94 17.81
CA GLY A 541 27.67 -29.18 17.68
C GLY A 541 26.80 -27.92 17.63
N LEU A 542 27.34 -26.77 18.04
CA LEU A 542 26.64 -25.48 17.98
C LEU A 542 26.17 -25.12 16.56
N PHE A 543 26.89 -25.62 15.54
CA PHE A 543 26.59 -25.39 14.14
C PHE A 543 25.78 -26.51 13.48
N GLU A 544 25.44 -27.59 14.20
CA GLU A 544 24.64 -28.70 13.65
C GLU A 544 23.18 -28.30 13.41
N ASN A 545 22.67 -27.31 14.14
CA ASN A 545 21.31 -26.78 13.97
C ASN A 545 21.15 -25.79 12.79
N PHE A 546 22.26 -25.33 12.19
CA PHE A 546 22.25 -24.44 11.01
C PHE A 546 22.32 -25.23 9.69
N ALA A 547 22.45 -26.56 9.76
CA ALA A 547 22.47 -27.43 8.60
C ALA A 547 21.04 -27.91 8.28
N GLY A 548 20.22 -27.02 7.72
CA GLY A 548 19.10 -27.41 6.86
C GLY A 548 19.64 -27.91 5.52
N ASP A 549 19.02 -28.96 4.98
CA ASP A 549 19.54 -29.82 3.90
C ASP A 549 20.00 -29.09 2.62
N GLU A 550 21.06 -29.65 2.03
CA GLU A 550 21.62 -29.42 0.68
C GLU A 550 22.44 -28.13 0.44
N TYR A 551 23.76 -28.19 0.70
CA TYR A 551 24.71 -27.24 0.10
C TYR A 551 26.01 -27.92 -0.36
N VAL A 552 26.50 -27.40 -1.49
CA VAL A 552 27.70 -27.80 -2.23
C VAL A 552 28.96 -27.45 -1.45
N GLU A 553 29.87 -28.42 -1.28
CA GLU A 553 31.25 -28.16 -0.86
C GLU A 553 31.95 -27.32 -1.94
N VAL A 554 32.07 -26.00 -1.72
CA VAL A 554 33.01 -25.18 -2.48
C VAL A 554 34.37 -25.31 -1.81
N THR A 555 35.19 -26.21 -2.34
CA THR A 555 36.62 -26.28 -2.01
C THR A 555 37.33 -25.07 -2.61
N SER A 556 38.20 -24.44 -1.81
CA SER A 556 38.94 -23.21 -2.09
C SER A 556 40.00 -23.29 -3.20
N GLU A 557 39.74 -23.97 -4.32
CA GLU A 557 40.72 -24.15 -5.40
C GLU A 557 40.33 -23.52 -6.75
N GLU A 558 39.19 -22.84 -6.90
CA GLU A 558 38.85 -22.15 -8.15
C GLU A 558 38.35 -20.72 -7.89
N ILE A 559 39.28 -19.81 -7.59
CA ILE A 559 39.12 -18.38 -7.90
C ILE A 559 40.21 -18.07 -8.93
N GLU A 560 39.87 -18.16 -10.22
CA GLU A 560 40.67 -17.54 -11.27
C GLU A 560 40.50 -16.02 -11.19
N GLU A 561 41.63 -15.32 -11.08
CA GLU A 561 41.72 -13.87 -11.16
C GLU A 561 41.20 -13.37 -12.52
N GLY A 562 40.10 -12.61 -12.49
CA GLY A 562 39.50 -12.00 -13.67
C GLY A 562 39.07 -10.56 -13.43
N SER A 563 40.02 -9.64 -13.61
CA SER A 563 39.89 -8.20 -13.93
C SER A 563 38.88 -7.34 -13.16
N TYR A 564 39.36 -6.62 -12.15
CA TYR A 564 38.86 -5.28 -11.83
C TYR A 564 39.93 -4.27 -12.24
N GLU A 565 39.65 -3.51 -13.31
CA GLU A 565 40.40 -2.31 -13.65
C GLU A 565 39.96 -1.15 -12.73
N GLU A 566 40.92 -0.71 -11.92
CA GLU A 566 41.32 0.69 -11.73
C GLU A 566 40.27 1.71 -11.25
N PHE A 567 40.31 2.03 -9.95
CA PHE A 567 40.13 3.41 -9.49
C PHE A 567 41.27 3.78 -8.55
N GLU A 568 42.02 4.81 -8.96
CA GLU A 568 43.28 5.29 -8.39
C GLU A 568 43.19 5.81 -6.94
N GLU A 569 44.35 5.68 -6.30
CA GLU A 569 44.76 6.05 -4.95
C GLU A 569 44.71 7.56 -4.65
N VAL A 570 44.48 7.90 -3.37
CA VAL A 570 45.05 9.10 -2.75
C VAL A 570 45.64 8.75 -1.37
N ASN A 571 46.94 8.44 -1.39
CA ASN A 571 48.00 8.64 -0.40
C ASN A 571 47.69 8.64 1.11
N GLU A 572 48.15 7.58 1.77
CA GLU A 572 48.74 7.61 3.12
C GLU A 572 50.17 8.19 3.08
N GLU A 573 50.50 9.09 4.01
CA GLU A 573 51.86 9.27 4.52
C GLU A 573 51.83 9.28 6.05
N ASP A 574 52.89 8.69 6.61
CA ASP A 574 53.34 8.69 8.02
C ASP A 574 52.76 7.66 9.01
N THR A 575 53.28 6.43 8.91
CA THR A 575 53.63 5.63 10.10
C THR A 575 55.13 5.35 10.14
N THR A 576 55.83 5.92 11.13
CA THR A 576 57.23 5.58 11.45
C THR A 576 57.30 4.63 12.64
N VAL A 577 57.96 3.51 12.36
CA VAL A 577 58.57 2.45 13.19
C VAL A 577 59.38 2.97 14.39
N PHE A 578 59.43 2.22 15.51
CA PHE A 578 60.61 1.85 16.35
C PHE A 578 60.16 0.84 17.44
N GLU A 579 60.46 -0.46 17.31
CA GLU A 579 61.60 -1.24 17.88
C GLU A 579 61.57 -1.55 19.39
N GLU A 580 61.80 -2.84 19.68
CA GLU A 580 61.95 -3.49 21.00
C GLU A 580 63.18 -3.03 21.79
N SER A 581 63.09 -3.01 23.12
CA SER A 581 64.22 -3.36 23.99
C SER A 581 63.78 -3.80 25.40
N ASP A 582 64.40 -4.88 25.86
CA ASP A 582 64.28 -5.55 27.15
C ASP A 582 64.56 -4.67 28.41
N GLY A 583 63.92 -5.05 29.51
CA GLY A 583 64.58 -5.16 30.83
C GLY A 583 64.07 -4.29 31.98
N GLY A 584 63.64 -4.94 33.08
CA GLY A 584 63.91 -4.47 34.45
C GLY A 584 62.72 -4.15 35.36
N GLU A 585 62.46 -5.09 36.28
CA GLU A 585 62.09 -4.97 37.70
C GLU A 585 61.08 -3.91 38.21
N ASP A 586 60.04 -4.49 38.84
CA ASP A 586 59.47 -4.17 40.15
C ASP A 586 58.48 -3.00 40.40
N GLU A 587 57.45 -3.41 41.15
CA GLU A 587 56.52 -2.68 42.01
C GLU A 587 55.25 -2.03 41.41
N ASN A 588 54.14 -2.72 41.68
CA ASN A 588 52.88 -2.25 42.28
C ASN A 588 52.22 -0.97 41.71
N VAL A 589 50.95 -1.13 41.31
CA VAL A 589 49.75 -0.40 41.79
C VAL A 589 48.72 -0.17 40.66
N PHE A 590 47.62 -0.92 40.79
CA PHE A 590 46.21 -0.59 40.50
C PHE A 590 45.67 -0.40 39.06
N ASN A 591 44.66 -1.25 38.81
CA ASN A 591 43.38 -1.04 38.13
C ASN A 591 43.37 -0.44 36.72
N GLN A 592 42.99 -1.27 35.75
CA GLN A 592 41.62 -1.26 35.22
C GLN A 592 41.21 -2.66 34.73
#